data_AF-A0A5B9WE69-F1
#
_entry.id   AF-A0A5B9WE69-F1
#
_cell.length_a   1.000
_cell.length_b   1.000
_cell.length_c   1.000
_cell.angle_alpha   90.00
_cell.angle_beta   90.00
_cell.angle_gamma   90.00
#
_symmetry.space_group_name_H-M   'P 1'
#
loop_
_entity.id
_entity.type
_entity.pdbx_description
1 polymer ?
#
loop_
_entity_poly.entity_id
_entity_poly.type
_entity_poly.pdbx_seq_one_letter_code
_entity_poly.pdbx_strand_id
1 'polypeptide(L)'
;MTEGEWMSTAGPWEMLEFLRGKESPRRFRLLACALVRSVPLHRDGRSIWELVPAFEWFRDPIPGGRLMTCHELVEIAEREADGEASAGDWAAAKTFARAVLIRAEADASEHDPALGTGIHYRGSALRLAAAEALVHITEEDPDRLCLGMLDYQSLNEPSDRRSRDVLHPDMATPTRGLIREVFGDHPRPRDPEPARLPPEVTRLAGLIYAEQAFDRMPELGAALAAAGCHRADILSHCRSRAGHVRGCWALDDLRESGLPSRR
;
A
#
# COMPACT_ATOMS: atom_id res chain seq x y z
N MET A 1 0.75 20.22 9.40
CA MET A 1 -0.24 20.17 8.30
C MET A 1 -1.63 20.48 8.84
N THR A 2 -2.29 21.47 8.26
CA THR A 2 -3.70 21.82 8.47
C THR A 2 -4.60 20.98 7.55
N GLU A 3 -5.91 20.99 7.80
CA GLU A 3 -6.91 20.36 6.92
C GLU A 3 -6.86 20.93 5.49
N GLY A 4 -6.70 22.25 5.36
CA GLY A 4 -6.54 22.88 4.05
C GLY A 4 -5.28 22.41 3.32
N GLU A 5 -4.18 22.21 4.04
CA GLU A 5 -2.91 21.71 3.46
C GLU A 5 -3.00 20.22 3.04
N TRP A 6 -3.71 19.38 3.80
CA TRP A 6 -4.00 17.98 3.44
C TRP A 6 -4.79 17.85 2.14
N MET A 7 -5.75 18.75 1.94
CA MET A 7 -6.62 18.73 0.77
C MET A 7 -5.98 19.35 -0.48
N SER A 8 -5.17 20.41 -0.33
CA SER A 8 -4.76 21.26 -1.47
C SER A 8 -3.29 21.13 -1.89
N THR A 9 -2.36 20.79 -1.00
CA THR A 9 -0.92 21.05 -1.25
C THR A 9 0.05 19.98 -0.75
N ALA A 10 -0.38 18.94 -0.04
CA ALA A 10 0.54 17.93 0.47
C ALA A 10 1.01 16.96 -0.63
N GLY A 11 2.33 16.88 -0.84
CA GLY A 11 2.96 15.75 -1.49
C GLY A 11 2.81 14.49 -0.63
N PRO A 12 2.93 13.30 -1.25
CA PRO A 12 2.82 12.02 -0.52
C PRO A 12 3.68 11.93 0.75
N TRP A 13 4.87 12.52 0.71
CA TRP A 13 5.79 12.53 1.85
C TRP A 13 5.22 13.28 3.05
N GLU A 14 4.74 14.51 2.86
CA GLU A 14 4.19 15.31 3.97
C GLU A 14 2.91 14.68 4.54
N MET A 15 2.14 13.99 3.69
CA MET A 15 0.98 13.23 4.13
C MET A 15 1.38 12.09 5.08
N LEU A 16 2.38 11.28 4.69
CA LEU A 16 2.86 10.16 5.49
C LEU A 16 3.53 10.60 6.79
N GLU A 17 4.40 11.61 6.74
CA GLU A 17 5.05 12.18 7.94
C GLU A 17 4.02 12.74 8.92
N PHE A 18 2.92 13.29 8.42
CA PHE A 18 1.85 13.74 9.31
C PHE A 18 1.06 12.60 9.95
N LEU A 19 0.87 11.47 9.26
CA LEU A 19 0.17 10.30 9.80
C LEU A 19 1.03 9.49 10.78
N ARG A 20 2.37 9.62 10.69
CA ARG A 20 3.32 8.94 11.56
C ARG A 20 2.97 9.15 13.04
N GLY A 21 2.89 8.05 13.79
CA GLY A 21 2.52 8.05 15.21
C GLY A 21 1.05 8.41 15.51
N LYS A 22 0.20 8.66 14.50
CA LYS A 22 -1.24 8.95 14.67
C LYS A 22 -2.14 7.81 14.21
N GLU A 23 -1.61 6.88 13.44
CA GLU A 23 -2.36 5.83 12.77
C GLU A 23 -1.81 4.45 13.09
N SER A 24 -2.64 3.43 12.85
CA SER A 24 -2.28 2.07 13.25
C SER A 24 -1.26 1.42 12.30
N PRO A 25 -0.38 0.55 12.83
CA PRO A 25 0.48 -0.33 12.04
C PRO A 25 -0.22 -1.05 10.90
N ARG A 26 -1.44 -1.51 11.16
CA ARG A 26 -2.31 -2.20 10.21
C ARG A 26 -2.57 -1.35 8.97
N ARG A 27 -3.00 -0.10 9.14
CA ARG A 27 -3.34 0.79 8.01
C ARG A 27 -2.12 1.15 7.17
N PHE A 28 -0.96 1.36 7.80
CA PHE A 28 0.29 1.57 7.05
C PHE A 28 0.71 0.36 6.22
N ARG A 29 0.53 -0.88 6.73
CA ARG A 29 0.81 -2.09 5.93
C ARG A 29 -0.16 -2.24 4.76
N LEU A 30 -1.44 -1.95 4.96
CA LEU A 30 -2.44 -1.97 3.89
C LEU A 30 -2.15 -0.90 2.82
N LEU A 31 -1.75 0.31 3.21
CA LEU A 31 -1.27 1.31 2.27
C LEU A 31 -0.04 0.81 1.49
N ALA A 32 0.96 0.27 2.17
CA ALA A 32 2.17 -0.22 1.51
C ALA A 32 1.85 -1.32 0.49
N CYS A 33 0.95 -2.25 0.82
CA CYS A 33 0.45 -3.25 -0.11
C CYS A 33 -0.26 -2.62 -1.31
N ALA A 34 -1.15 -1.65 -1.07
CA ALA A 34 -1.87 -0.95 -2.13
C ALA A 34 -0.95 -0.18 -3.09
N LEU A 35 0.11 0.44 -2.56
CA LEU A 35 1.15 1.11 -3.33
C LEU A 35 1.92 0.12 -4.21
N VAL A 36 2.36 -1.01 -3.65
CA VAL A 36 3.01 -2.10 -4.42
C VAL A 36 2.11 -2.63 -5.53
N ARG A 37 0.80 -2.71 -5.28
CA ARG A 37 -0.16 -3.19 -6.28
C ARG A 37 -0.40 -2.24 -7.44
N SER A 38 -0.45 -0.94 -7.16
CA SER A 38 -1.14 0.00 -8.06
C SER A 38 -0.27 1.14 -8.55
N VAL A 39 0.83 1.46 -7.86
CA VAL A 39 1.73 2.54 -8.25
C VAL A 39 2.86 1.96 -9.11
N PRO A 40 3.15 2.55 -10.27
CA PRO A 40 4.33 2.18 -11.05
C PRO A 40 5.59 2.25 -10.19
N LEU A 41 6.46 1.25 -10.32
CA LEU A 41 7.78 1.28 -9.68
C LEU A 41 8.81 2.03 -10.53
N HIS A 42 8.46 2.36 -11.78
CA HIS A 42 9.33 3.07 -12.70
C HIS A 42 8.54 4.04 -13.58
N ARG A 43 9.21 5.11 -14.02
CA ARG A 43 8.65 6.19 -14.85
C ARG A 43 8.15 5.78 -16.23
N ASP A 44 8.55 4.60 -16.71
CA ASP A 44 7.99 4.03 -17.95
C ASP A 44 6.62 3.38 -17.74
N GLY A 45 6.06 3.52 -16.53
CA GLY A 45 4.73 3.03 -16.16
C GLY A 45 4.72 1.59 -15.66
N ARG A 46 5.87 0.88 -15.66
CA ARG A 46 5.90 -0.53 -15.26
C ARG A 46 5.70 -0.73 -13.77
N SER A 47 4.86 -1.70 -13.45
CA SER A 47 4.55 -2.15 -12.10
C SER A 47 5.49 -3.27 -11.64
N ILE A 48 5.44 -3.61 -10.35
CA ILE A 48 6.18 -4.76 -9.81
C ILE A 48 5.87 -6.06 -10.55
N TRP A 49 4.65 -6.18 -11.08
CA TRP A 49 4.14 -7.36 -11.80
C TRP A 49 4.83 -7.60 -13.13
N GLU A 50 5.30 -6.54 -13.78
CA GLU A 50 6.01 -6.62 -15.05
C GLU A 50 7.52 -6.73 -14.85
N LEU A 51 8.01 -6.12 -13.77
CA LEU A 51 9.43 -6.02 -13.48
C LEU A 51 9.98 -7.31 -12.87
N VAL A 52 9.39 -7.77 -11.77
CA VAL A 52 9.96 -8.86 -10.98
C VAL A 52 10.00 -10.18 -11.74
N PRO A 53 8.95 -10.59 -12.49
CA PRO A 53 9.01 -11.81 -13.29
C PRO A 53 10.04 -11.79 -14.42
N ALA A 54 10.55 -10.61 -14.80
CA ALA A 54 11.61 -10.47 -15.80
C ALA A 54 13.02 -10.68 -15.22
N PHE A 55 13.16 -10.83 -13.90
CA PHE A 55 14.45 -11.13 -13.28
C PHE A 55 14.71 -12.63 -13.35
N GLU A 56 15.79 -13.03 -14.02
CA GLU A 56 16.10 -14.44 -14.30
C GLU A 56 16.14 -15.28 -13.03
N TRP A 57 16.72 -14.73 -11.95
CA TRP A 57 16.88 -15.40 -10.66
C TRP A 57 15.66 -15.37 -9.74
N PHE A 58 14.58 -14.66 -10.09
CA PHE A 58 13.43 -14.48 -9.18
C PHE A 58 12.74 -15.81 -8.87
N ARG A 59 12.74 -16.75 -9.82
CA ARG A 59 12.12 -18.06 -9.67
C ARG A 59 13.05 -19.12 -9.12
N ASP A 60 14.31 -18.77 -8.84
CA ASP A 60 15.27 -19.75 -8.35
C ASP A 60 14.89 -20.24 -6.94
N PRO A 61 15.08 -21.54 -6.64
CA PRO A 61 14.79 -22.09 -5.32
C PRO A 61 15.48 -21.31 -4.21
N ILE A 62 14.75 -21.00 -3.13
CA ILE A 62 15.29 -20.28 -1.97
C ILE A 62 15.74 -21.31 -0.94
N PRO A 63 17.04 -21.37 -0.58
CA PRO A 63 17.52 -22.31 0.42
C PRO A 63 16.77 -22.16 1.75
N GLY A 64 16.11 -23.23 2.20
CA GLY A 64 15.31 -23.23 3.43
C GLY A 64 14.07 -22.34 3.40
N GLY A 65 13.67 -21.83 2.24
CA GLY A 65 12.52 -20.96 2.05
C GLY A 65 11.47 -21.55 1.12
N ARG A 66 10.26 -20.98 1.16
CA ARG A 66 9.19 -21.28 0.22
C ARG A 66 9.28 -20.33 -0.97
N LEU A 67 9.29 -20.86 -2.19
CA LEU A 67 9.12 -20.04 -3.39
C LEU A 67 7.66 -19.56 -3.46
N MET A 68 7.44 -18.29 -3.80
CA MET A 68 6.11 -17.69 -3.95
C MET A 68 6.12 -16.63 -5.06
N THR A 69 4.94 -16.14 -5.42
CA THR A 69 4.80 -15.00 -6.34
C THR A 69 4.74 -13.69 -5.55
N CYS A 70 4.97 -12.55 -6.22
CA CYS A 70 4.71 -11.24 -5.61
C CYS A 70 3.24 -11.09 -5.17
N HIS A 71 2.29 -11.68 -5.93
CA HIS A 71 0.86 -11.63 -5.58
C HIS A 71 0.60 -12.33 -4.25
N GLU A 72 1.10 -13.56 -4.11
CA GLU A 72 0.98 -14.36 -2.89
C GLU A 72 1.60 -13.63 -1.69
N LEU A 73 2.78 -13.02 -1.86
CA LEU A 73 3.41 -12.26 -0.78
C LEU A 73 2.58 -11.05 -0.34
N VAL A 74 2.05 -10.27 -1.29
CA VAL A 74 1.18 -9.13 -0.98
C VAL A 74 -0.10 -9.59 -0.28
N GLU A 75 -0.71 -10.70 -0.74
CA GLU A 75 -1.90 -11.27 -0.09
C GLU A 75 -1.60 -11.72 1.36
N ILE A 76 -0.44 -12.31 1.62
CA ILE A 76 -0.02 -12.68 2.98
C ILE A 76 0.17 -11.42 3.83
N ALA A 77 0.82 -10.37 3.31
CA ALA A 77 1.05 -9.12 4.03
C ALA A 77 -0.27 -8.39 4.37
N GLU A 78 -1.25 -8.43 3.47
CA GLU A 78 -2.59 -7.92 3.72
C GLU A 78 -3.34 -8.70 4.80
N ARG A 79 -3.27 -10.03 4.73
CA ARG A 79 -3.88 -10.90 5.75
C ARG A 79 -3.18 -10.71 7.10
N GLU A 80 -1.87 -10.53 7.12
CA GLU A 80 -1.11 -10.21 8.34
C GLU A 80 -1.56 -8.87 8.94
N ALA A 81 -1.80 -7.85 8.10
CA ALA A 81 -2.32 -6.56 8.58
C ALA A 81 -3.67 -6.72 9.31
N ASP A 82 -4.52 -7.64 8.86
CA ASP A 82 -5.80 -7.97 9.50
C ASP A 82 -5.72 -9.08 10.58
N GLY A 83 -4.53 -9.61 10.87
CA GLY A 83 -4.34 -10.70 11.84
C GLY A 83 -4.88 -12.06 11.38
N GLU A 84 -5.03 -12.25 10.08
CA GLU A 84 -5.57 -13.45 9.43
C GLU A 84 -4.48 -14.38 8.87
N ALA A 85 -3.25 -13.90 8.70
CA ALA A 85 -2.14 -14.71 8.20
C ALA A 85 -1.70 -15.75 9.24
N SER A 86 -1.32 -16.94 8.78
CA SER A 86 -0.69 -17.92 9.67
C SER A 86 0.75 -17.50 9.98
N ALA A 87 1.25 -17.82 11.18
CA ALA A 87 2.64 -17.53 11.54
C ALA A 87 3.65 -18.17 10.56
N GLY A 88 3.32 -19.34 10.00
CA GLY A 88 4.13 -20.02 9.00
C GLY A 88 4.16 -19.28 7.66
N ASP A 89 3.00 -18.83 7.17
CA ASP A 89 2.92 -18.04 5.93
C ASP A 89 3.66 -16.71 6.07
N TRP A 90 3.49 -16.04 7.21
CA TRP A 90 4.17 -14.77 7.46
C TRP A 90 5.70 -14.93 7.53
N ALA A 91 6.18 -15.97 8.22
CA ALA A 91 7.61 -16.28 8.26
C ALA A 91 8.16 -16.61 6.86
N ALA A 92 7.40 -17.37 6.06
CA ALA A 92 7.76 -17.68 4.68
C ALA A 92 7.84 -16.42 3.81
N ALA A 93 6.88 -15.50 3.93
CA ALA A 93 6.87 -14.24 3.19
C ALA A 93 8.08 -13.36 3.53
N LYS A 94 8.42 -13.21 4.82
CA LYS A 94 9.62 -12.48 5.27
C LYS A 94 10.91 -13.10 4.72
N THR A 95 11.03 -14.42 4.76
CA THR A 95 12.19 -15.13 4.20
C THR A 95 12.29 -14.93 2.70
N PHE A 96 11.17 -15.00 1.99
CA PHE A 96 11.12 -14.77 0.55
C PHE A 96 11.55 -13.33 0.18
N ALA A 97 10.95 -12.32 0.82
CA ALA A 97 11.27 -10.91 0.55
C ALA A 97 12.77 -10.63 0.74
N ARG A 98 13.36 -11.13 1.84
CA ARG A 98 14.79 -10.98 2.13
C ARG A 98 15.67 -11.70 1.12
N ALA A 99 15.30 -12.90 0.70
CA ALA A 99 16.05 -13.63 -0.33
C ALA A 99 16.03 -12.89 -1.68
N VAL A 100 14.90 -12.29 -2.06
CA VAL A 100 14.78 -11.46 -3.25
C VAL A 100 15.68 -10.21 -3.14
N LEU A 101 15.72 -9.55 -1.99
CA LEU A 101 16.62 -8.41 -1.75
C LEU A 101 18.09 -8.80 -1.90
N ILE A 102 18.54 -9.86 -1.23
CA ILE A 102 19.93 -10.32 -1.30
C ILE A 102 20.34 -10.63 -2.75
N ARG A 103 19.44 -11.24 -3.54
CA ARG A 103 19.70 -11.53 -4.94
C ARG A 103 19.74 -10.27 -5.81
N ALA A 104 18.85 -9.31 -5.55
CA ALA A 104 18.89 -8.02 -6.23
C ALA A 104 20.19 -7.26 -5.94
N GLU A 105 20.69 -7.32 -4.69
CA GLU A 105 21.97 -6.73 -4.30
C GLU A 105 23.17 -7.42 -4.96
N ALA A 106 23.15 -8.76 -5.04
CA ALA A 106 24.19 -9.54 -5.71
C ALA A 106 24.24 -9.24 -7.22
N ASP A 107 23.07 -9.24 -7.88
CA ASP A 107 22.91 -8.87 -9.28
C ASP A 107 23.33 -7.42 -9.55
N ALA A 108 23.09 -6.51 -8.61
CA ALA A 108 23.57 -5.13 -8.70
C ALA A 108 25.10 -5.01 -8.57
N SER A 109 25.75 -5.97 -7.91
CA SER A 109 27.18 -5.98 -7.61
C SER A 109 28.02 -6.71 -8.68
N GLU A 110 27.41 -7.61 -9.46
CA GLU A 110 28.06 -8.33 -10.57
C GLU A 110 28.24 -7.42 -11.80
N HIS A 111 29.40 -6.77 -11.84
CA HIS A 111 29.86 -5.84 -12.86
C HIS A 111 30.27 -6.55 -14.18
N ASP A 112 29.82 -6.05 -15.34
CA ASP A 112 30.39 -6.41 -16.66
C ASP A 112 31.58 -5.47 -16.99
N PRO A 113 32.82 -5.96 -17.01
CA PRO A 113 34.00 -5.14 -17.29
C PRO A 113 34.13 -4.68 -18.75
N ALA A 114 33.30 -5.17 -19.69
CA ALA A 114 33.40 -4.85 -21.12
C ALA A 114 32.73 -3.53 -21.54
N LEU A 115 31.91 -2.90 -20.69
CA LEU A 115 30.99 -1.82 -21.10
C LEU A 115 31.34 -0.40 -20.60
N GLY A 116 32.44 -0.22 -19.84
CA GLY A 116 32.92 1.10 -19.43
C GLY A 116 32.04 1.84 -18.42
N THR A 117 32.53 2.97 -17.90
CA THR A 117 32.05 3.67 -16.69
C THR A 117 30.73 4.45 -16.83
N GLY A 118 29.93 4.19 -17.87
CA GLY A 118 28.72 4.95 -18.20
C GLY A 118 27.41 4.27 -17.79
N ILE A 119 26.88 4.60 -16.61
CA ILE A 119 25.45 4.51 -16.23
C ILE A 119 24.72 3.20 -16.64
N HIS A 120 25.14 2.06 -16.09
CA HIS A 120 24.34 0.81 -16.09
C HIS A 120 23.52 0.59 -14.81
N TYR A 121 23.52 1.57 -13.89
CA TYR A 121 22.74 1.54 -12.63
C TYR A 121 21.23 1.33 -12.79
N ARG A 122 20.65 1.51 -13.99
CA ARG A 122 19.19 1.51 -14.15
C ARG A 122 18.54 0.13 -14.02
N GLY A 123 19.21 -0.93 -14.49
CA GLY A 123 18.70 -2.30 -14.36
C GLY A 123 18.76 -2.81 -12.92
N SER A 124 19.89 -2.54 -12.25
CA SER A 124 20.14 -2.94 -10.87
C SER A 124 19.32 -2.12 -9.86
N ALA A 125 19.20 -0.80 -10.05
CA ALA A 125 18.41 0.05 -9.16
C ALA A 125 16.90 -0.26 -9.28
N LEU A 126 16.41 -0.67 -10.45
CA LEU A 126 15.02 -1.10 -10.60
C LEU A 126 14.73 -2.46 -9.94
N ARG A 127 15.70 -3.39 -10.02
CA ARG A 127 15.64 -4.67 -9.30
C ARG A 127 15.63 -4.48 -7.80
N LEU A 128 16.53 -3.63 -7.32
CA LEU A 128 16.63 -3.29 -5.91
C LEU A 128 15.37 -2.55 -5.44
N ALA A 129 14.79 -1.64 -6.24
CA ALA A 129 13.49 -1.01 -5.95
C ALA A 129 12.38 -2.02 -5.70
N ALA A 130 12.25 -2.97 -6.63
CA ALA A 130 11.20 -3.96 -6.57
C ALA A 130 11.40 -4.92 -5.39
N ALA A 131 12.65 -5.27 -5.08
CA ALA A 131 12.97 -6.10 -3.92
C ALA A 131 12.73 -5.38 -2.59
N GLU A 132 13.14 -4.11 -2.47
CA GLU A 132 12.90 -3.29 -1.28
C GLU A 132 11.40 -3.06 -1.06
N ALA A 133 10.62 -2.84 -2.12
CA ALA A 133 9.16 -2.73 -2.01
C ALA A 133 8.52 -3.99 -1.39
N LEU A 134 9.02 -5.20 -1.73
CA LEU A 134 8.59 -6.44 -1.11
C LEU A 134 9.05 -6.58 0.35
N VAL A 135 10.28 -6.15 0.66
CA VAL A 135 10.78 -6.16 2.03
C VAL A 135 9.95 -5.22 2.89
N HIS A 136 9.69 -4.01 2.41
CA HIS A 136 8.87 -3.03 3.09
C HIS A 136 7.54 -3.65 3.48
N ILE A 137 6.69 -4.15 2.60
CA ILE A 137 5.39 -4.73 3.03
C ILE A 137 5.50 -5.89 4.05
N THR A 138 6.69 -6.49 4.20
CA THR A 138 6.99 -7.51 5.21
C THR A 138 7.68 -7.00 6.49
N GLU A 139 7.98 -5.71 6.59
CA GLU A 139 8.66 -5.09 7.74
C GLU A 139 7.74 -4.96 8.96
N GLU A 140 8.39 -4.98 10.13
CA GLU A 140 7.71 -4.91 11.42
C GLU A 140 7.47 -3.46 11.87
N ASP A 141 8.27 -2.50 11.39
CA ASP A 141 8.13 -1.07 11.70
C ASP A 141 7.26 -0.34 10.65
N PRO A 142 5.99 -0.03 10.97
CA PRO A 142 5.03 0.52 10.03
C PRO A 142 5.34 1.95 9.60
N ASP A 143 5.99 2.71 10.48
CA ASP A 143 6.30 4.12 10.28
C ASP A 143 7.42 4.32 9.25
N ARG A 144 8.16 3.24 8.92
CA ARG A 144 9.21 3.23 7.89
C ARG A 144 8.77 2.60 6.58
N LEU A 145 7.67 1.85 6.57
CA LEU A 145 7.14 1.11 5.41
C LEU A 145 6.98 1.98 4.17
N CYS A 146 6.14 3.01 4.30
CA CYS A 146 5.72 3.80 3.16
C CYS A 146 6.76 4.85 2.78
N LEU A 147 7.42 5.43 3.78
CA LEU A 147 8.46 6.45 3.56
C LEU A 147 9.69 5.84 2.86
N GLY A 148 10.16 4.66 3.27
CA GLY A 148 11.25 3.97 2.55
C GLY A 148 10.93 3.72 1.08
N MET A 149 9.70 3.30 0.79
CA MET A 149 9.25 3.07 -0.59
C MET A 149 9.21 4.36 -1.44
N LEU A 150 8.78 5.49 -0.85
CA LEU A 150 8.76 6.78 -1.57
C LEU A 150 10.15 7.39 -1.74
N ASP A 151 11.01 7.28 -0.73
CA ASP A 151 12.41 7.70 -0.80
C ASP A 151 13.12 6.96 -1.93
N TYR A 152 12.93 5.65 -2.00
CA TYR A 152 13.57 4.83 -3.01
C TYR A 152 13.11 5.18 -4.44
N GLN A 153 11.80 5.37 -4.62
CA GLN A 153 11.24 5.83 -5.89
C GLN A 153 11.85 7.16 -6.34
N SER A 154 12.18 8.05 -5.40
CA SER A 154 12.82 9.34 -5.66
C SER A 154 14.33 9.23 -5.96
N LEU A 155 15.03 8.24 -5.38
CA LEU A 155 16.46 8.00 -5.62
C LEU A 155 16.78 7.43 -7.01
N ASN A 156 15.79 6.85 -7.71
CA ASN A 156 15.95 6.36 -9.09
C ASN A 156 15.98 7.48 -10.15
N GLU A 157 15.95 8.77 -9.75
CA GLU A 157 16.00 9.92 -10.66
C GLU A 157 17.45 10.33 -11.03
N PRO A 158 17.85 10.30 -12.33
CA PRO A 158 19.25 10.49 -12.72
C PRO A 158 19.80 11.92 -12.63
N SER A 159 19.00 12.96 -12.35
CA SER A 159 19.39 14.34 -12.70
C SER A 159 19.39 15.39 -11.60
N ASP A 160 19.02 15.10 -10.34
CA ASP A 160 19.30 16.10 -9.29
C ASP A 160 19.40 15.49 -7.89
N ARG A 161 20.59 15.52 -7.30
CA ARG A 161 20.80 15.19 -5.87
C ARG A 161 20.04 16.15 -4.94
N ARG A 162 19.51 17.27 -5.46
CA ARG A 162 18.66 18.23 -4.75
C ARG A 162 17.15 17.94 -4.85
N SER A 163 16.71 17.03 -5.74
CA SER A 163 15.29 16.63 -5.91
C SER A 163 14.94 15.33 -5.18
N ARG A 164 15.63 15.01 -4.09
CA ARG A 164 15.32 13.82 -3.26
C ARG A 164 13.88 13.80 -2.72
N ASP A 165 13.18 14.93 -2.80
CA ASP A 165 11.92 15.15 -2.10
C ASP A 165 10.68 15.12 -3.01
N VAL A 166 10.80 14.91 -4.34
CA VAL A 166 9.64 15.00 -5.25
C VAL A 166 9.49 13.76 -6.14
N LEU A 167 8.48 12.94 -5.84
CA LEU A 167 8.04 11.85 -6.71
C LEU A 167 7.54 12.38 -8.06
N HIS A 168 7.88 11.68 -9.14
CA HIS A 168 7.32 11.94 -10.48
C HIS A 168 5.78 12.03 -10.44
N PRO A 169 5.12 12.96 -11.16
CA PRO A 169 3.67 13.14 -11.13
C PRO A 169 2.83 11.88 -11.36
N ASP A 170 3.31 10.98 -12.23
CA ASP A 170 2.67 9.70 -12.56
C ASP A 170 2.66 8.71 -11.38
N MET A 171 3.57 8.88 -10.41
CA MET A 171 3.58 8.12 -9.15
C MET A 171 2.93 8.93 -8.03
N ALA A 172 3.20 10.24 -7.95
CA ALA A 172 2.71 11.09 -6.87
C ALA A 172 1.18 11.16 -6.82
N THR A 173 0.51 11.24 -7.98
CA THR A 173 -0.96 11.31 -8.06
C THR A 173 -1.65 10.05 -7.55
N PRO A 174 -1.35 8.84 -8.05
CA PRO A 174 -1.94 7.62 -7.52
C PRO A 174 -1.55 7.37 -6.05
N THR A 175 -0.31 7.69 -5.64
CA THR A 175 0.11 7.59 -4.23
C THR A 175 -0.75 8.45 -3.31
N ARG A 176 -1.01 9.73 -3.64
CA ARG A 176 -1.93 10.58 -2.84
C ARG A 176 -3.34 9.99 -2.78
N GLY A 177 -3.83 9.48 -3.92
CA GLY A 177 -5.13 8.82 -4.00
C GLY A 177 -5.23 7.64 -3.04
N LEU A 178 -4.21 6.79 -2.99
CA LEU A 178 -4.16 5.63 -2.08
C LEU A 178 -4.00 6.03 -0.61
N ILE A 179 -3.22 7.07 -0.31
CA ILE A 179 -3.15 7.60 1.06
C ILE A 179 -4.53 8.06 1.52
N ARG A 180 -5.28 8.79 0.67
CA ARG A 180 -6.66 9.21 1.00
C ARG A 180 -7.64 8.04 1.04
N GLU A 181 -7.47 7.03 0.19
CA GLU A 181 -8.30 5.84 0.21
C GLU A 181 -8.16 5.07 1.53
N VAL A 182 -6.94 4.94 2.05
CA VAL A 182 -6.68 4.21 3.29
C VAL A 182 -6.93 5.08 4.53
N PHE A 183 -6.53 6.35 4.50
CA PHE A 183 -6.53 7.23 5.66
C PHE A 183 -7.74 8.18 5.75
N GLY A 184 -8.46 8.35 4.64
CA GLY A 184 -9.56 9.31 4.49
C GLY A 184 -9.08 10.70 4.07
N ASP A 185 -10.03 11.53 3.68
CA ASP A 185 -9.80 12.94 3.34
C ASP A 185 -9.61 13.82 4.59
N HIS A 186 -9.69 13.24 5.79
CA HIS A 186 -9.66 14.02 7.02
C HIS A 186 -9.01 13.25 8.18
N PRO A 187 -7.89 13.74 8.76
CA PRO A 187 -7.27 13.11 9.91
C PRO A 187 -7.93 13.51 11.24
N ARG A 188 -9.26 13.60 11.28
CA ARG A 188 -10.02 13.93 12.50
C ARG A 188 -10.48 12.65 13.21
N PRO A 189 -10.74 12.71 14.53
CA PRO A 189 -11.50 11.66 15.20
C PRO A 189 -12.82 11.53 14.46
N ARG A 190 -13.09 10.35 13.92
CA ARG A 190 -14.31 10.11 13.18
C ARG A 190 -15.43 10.12 14.19
N ASP A 191 -16.32 11.11 14.08
CA ASP A 191 -17.45 11.21 14.98
C ASP A 191 -18.19 9.85 14.97
N PRO A 192 -18.38 9.22 16.14
CA PRO A 192 -19.11 7.95 16.20
C PRO A 192 -20.49 8.20 15.61
N GLU A 193 -20.83 7.43 14.58
CA GLU A 193 -22.09 7.61 13.88
C GLU A 193 -23.28 7.44 14.85
N PRO A 194 -24.37 8.22 14.69
CA PRO A 194 -25.54 8.15 15.56
C PRO A 194 -26.32 6.86 15.27
N ALA A 195 -26.53 6.04 16.31
CA ALA A 195 -27.27 4.77 16.28
C ALA A 195 -26.60 3.63 15.48
N ARG A 196 -26.67 2.40 16.00
CA ARG A 196 -26.13 1.21 15.32
C ARG A 196 -26.74 1.10 13.93
N LEU A 197 -25.89 1.07 12.90
CA LEU A 197 -26.32 0.73 11.55
C LEU A 197 -27.02 -0.64 11.55
N PRO A 198 -27.99 -0.86 10.65
CA PRO A 198 -28.63 -2.14 10.52
C PRO A 198 -27.63 -3.28 10.21
N PRO A 199 -27.79 -4.50 10.78
CA PRO A 199 -26.84 -5.60 10.60
C PRO A 199 -26.57 -5.97 9.13
N GLU A 200 -27.56 -5.78 8.25
CA GLU A 200 -27.43 -6.02 6.82
C GLU A 200 -26.41 -5.08 6.15
N VAL A 201 -26.31 -3.83 6.60
CA VAL A 201 -25.35 -2.85 6.09
C VAL A 201 -23.93 -3.22 6.54
N THR A 202 -23.75 -3.55 7.82
CA THR A 202 -22.46 -4.01 8.35
C THR A 202 -22.02 -5.32 7.69
N ARG A 203 -22.95 -6.26 7.44
CA ARG A 203 -22.67 -7.51 6.74
C ARG A 203 -22.25 -7.25 5.29
N LEU A 204 -22.92 -6.33 4.59
CA LEU A 204 -22.55 -5.95 3.23
C LEU A 204 -21.14 -5.35 3.19
N ALA A 205 -20.81 -4.41 4.09
CA ALA A 205 -19.47 -3.86 4.21
C ALA A 205 -18.42 -4.95 4.50
N GLY A 206 -18.73 -5.89 5.40
CA GLY A 206 -17.87 -7.03 5.70
C GLY A 206 -17.62 -7.95 4.49
N LEU A 207 -18.65 -8.24 3.69
CA LEU A 207 -18.51 -9.04 2.47
C LEU A 207 -17.68 -8.33 1.41
N ILE A 208 -17.95 -7.04 1.17
CA ILE A 208 -17.16 -6.23 0.23
C ILE A 208 -15.69 -6.25 0.62
N TYR A 209 -15.38 -6.08 1.91
CA TYR A 209 -14.02 -6.11 2.40
C TYR A 209 -13.36 -7.49 2.24
N ALA A 210 -14.04 -8.55 2.69
CA ALA A 210 -13.48 -9.91 2.70
C ALA A 210 -13.26 -10.47 1.29
N GLU A 211 -14.20 -10.21 0.38
CA GLU A 211 -14.14 -10.66 -1.02
C GLU A 211 -13.39 -9.66 -1.92
N GLN A 212 -12.97 -8.52 -1.39
CA GLN A 212 -12.41 -7.40 -2.15
C GLN A 212 -13.31 -6.95 -3.32
N ALA A 213 -14.62 -7.10 -3.17
CA ALA A 213 -15.65 -6.79 -4.17
C ALA A 213 -15.98 -5.29 -4.20
N PHE A 214 -14.95 -4.46 -4.40
CA PHE A 214 -15.05 -3.01 -4.28
C PHE A 214 -15.92 -2.35 -5.35
N ASP A 215 -16.22 -3.05 -6.44
CA ASP A 215 -17.21 -2.66 -7.45
C ASP A 215 -18.64 -2.54 -6.86
N ARG A 216 -18.87 -3.15 -5.69
CA ARG A 216 -20.14 -3.06 -4.94
C ARG A 216 -20.19 -1.89 -3.95
N MET A 217 -19.18 -1.02 -3.90
CA MET A 217 -19.22 0.18 -3.06
C MET A 217 -20.45 1.09 -3.31
N PRO A 218 -20.94 1.26 -4.56
CA PRO A 218 -22.19 1.98 -4.80
C PRO A 218 -23.43 1.31 -4.18
N GLU A 219 -23.46 -0.03 -4.12
CA GLU A 219 -24.52 -0.80 -3.43
C GLU A 219 -24.50 -0.49 -1.93
N LEU A 220 -23.31 -0.46 -1.32
CA LEU A 220 -23.14 -0.08 0.08
C LEU A 220 -23.58 1.37 0.32
N GLY A 221 -23.23 2.30 -0.56
CA GLY A 221 -23.67 3.69 -0.47
C GLY A 221 -25.20 3.85 -0.51
N ALA A 222 -25.88 3.07 -1.35
CA ALA A 222 -27.34 3.04 -1.40
C ALA A 222 -27.95 2.44 -0.12
N ALA A 223 -27.37 1.35 0.39
CA ALA A 223 -27.82 0.71 1.62
C ALA A 223 -27.65 1.63 2.84
N LEU A 224 -26.53 2.34 2.94
CA LEU A 224 -26.29 3.35 3.97
C LEU A 224 -27.35 4.46 3.91
N ALA A 225 -27.61 5.03 2.73
CA ALA A 225 -28.62 6.08 2.55
C ALA A 225 -30.03 5.59 2.93
N ALA A 226 -30.40 4.37 2.54
CA ALA A 226 -31.68 3.77 2.90
C ALA A 226 -31.81 3.49 4.42
N ALA A 227 -30.69 3.20 5.09
CA ALA A 227 -30.61 3.04 6.53
C ALA A 227 -30.64 4.37 7.31
N GLY A 228 -30.73 5.52 6.63
CA GLY A 228 -30.75 6.83 7.26
C GLY A 228 -29.36 7.35 7.65
N CYS A 229 -28.28 6.80 7.08
CA CYS A 229 -26.93 7.37 7.22
C CYS A 229 -26.93 8.82 6.70
N HIS A 230 -26.43 9.75 7.51
CA HIS A 230 -26.34 11.18 7.17
C HIS A 230 -24.88 11.65 6.98
N ARG A 231 -23.90 10.74 7.09
CA ARG A 231 -22.49 11.02 6.87
C ARG A 231 -22.23 11.29 5.38
N ALA A 232 -22.18 12.56 5.01
CA ALA A 232 -22.03 12.97 3.61
C ALA A 232 -20.70 12.52 3.00
N ASP A 233 -19.64 12.45 3.80
CA ASP A 233 -18.32 11.94 3.46
C ASP A 233 -18.37 10.47 3.00
N ILE A 234 -18.92 9.57 3.82
CA ILE A 234 -18.95 8.13 3.49
C ILE A 234 -19.86 7.85 2.30
N LEU A 235 -21.00 8.54 2.22
CA LEU A 235 -21.93 8.41 1.11
C LEU A 235 -21.31 8.91 -0.21
N SER A 236 -20.54 10.00 -0.16
CA SER A 236 -19.82 10.51 -1.32
C SER A 236 -18.72 9.54 -1.76
N HIS A 237 -17.97 8.99 -0.80
CA HIS A 237 -16.91 8.01 -1.04
C HIS A 237 -17.42 6.76 -1.73
N CYS A 238 -18.48 6.15 -1.20
CA CYS A 238 -19.11 4.94 -1.76
C CYS A 238 -19.64 5.14 -3.19
N ARG A 239 -20.02 6.38 -3.56
CA ARG A 239 -20.46 6.71 -4.93
C ARG A 239 -19.32 7.03 -5.87
N SER A 240 -18.14 7.36 -5.33
CA SER A 240 -16.98 7.67 -6.14
C SER A 240 -16.56 6.43 -6.94
N ARG A 241 -16.02 6.64 -8.14
CA ARG A 241 -15.35 5.58 -8.91
C ARG A 241 -13.86 5.48 -8.55
N ALA A 242 -13.50 5.89 -7.33
CA ALA A 242 -12.12 5.81 -6.88
C ALA A 242 -11.67 4.35 -6.84
N GLY A 243 -10.38 4.11 -7.06
CA GLY A 243 -9.77 2.79 -6.91
C GLY A 243 -9.72 2.42 -5.44
N HIS A 244 -10.78 1.81 -4.94
CA HIS A 244 -10.84 1.28 -3.58
C HIS A 244 -9.86 0.11 -3.40
N VAL A 245 -9.28 0.03 -2.21
CA VAL A 245 -8.32 -1.02 -1.83
C VAL A 245 -8.66 -1.61 -0.47
N ARG A 246 -8.04 -2.73 -0.14
CA ARG A 246 -8.12 -3.28 1.22
C ARG A 246 -7.55 -2.24 2.20
N GLY A 247 -8.30 -1.94 3.26
CA GLY A 247 -8.05 -0.80 4.15
C GLY A 247 -8.75 0.50 3.75
N CYS A 248 -9.67 0.46 2.77
CA CYS A 248 -10.61 1.54 2.46
C CYS A 248 -11.19 2.13 3.75
N TRP A 249 -10.96 3.42 3.96
CA TRP A 249 -11.28 4.10 5.21
C TRP A 249 -12.77 3.98 5.58
N ALA A 250 -13.66 3.96 4.58
CA ALA A 250 -15.10 3.86 4.75
C ALA A 250 -15.52 2.46 5.21
N LEU A 251 -14.91 1.41 4.65
CA LEU A 251 -15.19 0.04 5.08
C LEU A 251 -14.63 -0.24 6.47
N ASP A 252 -13.42 0.24 6.75
CA ASP A 252 -12.81 0.11 8.07
C ASP A 252 -13.66 0.81 9.14
N ASP A 253 -14.20 2.00 8.86
CA ASP A 253 -15.12 2.70 9.77
C ASP A 253 -16.34 1.88 10.14
N LEU A 254 -16.98 1.28 9.13
CA LEU A 254 -18.19 0.50 9.32
C LEU A 254 -17.91 -0.80 10.09
N ARG A 255 -16.72 -1.40 9.87
CA ARG A 255 -16.28 -2.61 10.56
C ARG A 255 -15.90 -2.34 12.01
N GLU A 256 -15.22 -1.23 12.28
CA GLU A 256 -14.81 -0.83 13.63
C GLU A 256 -16.01 -0.33 14.46
N SER A 257 -16.96 0.38 13.84
CA SER A 257 -18.18 0.89 14.50
C SER A 257 -19.22 -0.21 14.79
N GLY A 258 -19.17 -1.34 14.06
CA GLY A 258 -20.05 -2.49 14.25
C GLY A 258 -19.58 -3.47 15.34
N LEU A 259 -18.34 -3.34 15.82
CA LEU A 259 -17.82 -4.18 16.90
C LEU A 259 -18.36 -3.67 18.24
N PRO A 260 -18.88 -4.55 19.12
CA PRO A 260 -19.19 -4.14 20.49
C PRO A 260 -17.90 -3.61 21.12
N SER A 261 -17.93 -2.35 21.57
CA SER A 261 -16.83 -1.71 22.31
C SER A 261 -16.31 -2.71 23.34
N ARG A 262 -15.07 -3.18 23.16
CA ARG A 262 -14.41 -4.02 24.16
C ARG A 262 -14.31 -3.18 25.43
N ARG A 263 -15.09 -3.56 26.45
CA ARG A 263 -14.97 -3.03 27.81
C ARG A 263 -13.73 -3.60 28.48
#